data_AF-X7Z5D7-F1
#
_entry.id   AF-X7Z5D7-F1
#
_cell.length_a   1.000
_cell.length_b   1.000
_cell.length_c   1.000
_cell.angle_alpha   90.00
_cell.angle_beta   90.00
_cell.angle_gamma   90.00
#
_symmetry.space_group_name_H-M   'P 1'
#
loop_
_entity.id
_entity.type
_entity.pdbx_description
1 polymer ?
#
loop_
_entity_poly.entity_id
_entity_poly.type
_entity_poly.pdbx_seq_one_letter_code
_entity_poly.pdbx_strand_id
1 'polypeptide(L)'
;MIANMVQVAAYTRRTEVGIMRLVGASRWYTQLPFLVEAMVAATVGVVIAVVGLIVVRAWFLDSALSQFYQANLIARIDYADILYISPVLFLVGVAMAGLTAYATLRVYVRR
;
A
#
# COMPACT_ATOMS: atom_id res chain seq x y z
N MET A 1 15.98 -20.84 9.40
CA MET A 1 16.75 -21.07 8.16
C MET A 1 16.83 -19.86 7.22
N ILE A 2 16.00 -18.81 7.40
CA ILE A 2 16.08 -17.56 6.62
C ILE A 2 17.39 -16.79 6.88
N ALA A 3 17.86 -16.74 8.14
CA ALA A 3 19.08 -16.00 8.51
C ALA A 3 20.36 -16.48 7.80
N ASN A 4 20.55 -17.80 7.60
CA ASN A 4 21.71 -18.33 6.88
C ASN A 4 21.70 -17.94 5.40
N MET A 5 20.53 -17.96 4.75
CA MET A 5 20.42 -17.54 3.34
C MET A 5 20.68 -16.05 3.17
N VAL A 6 20.24 -15.21 4.13
CA VAL A 6 20.56 -13.77 4.13
C VAL A 6 22.07 -13.55 4.24
N GLN A 7 22.77 -14.30 5.09
CA GLN A 7 24.23 -14.19 5.23
C GLN A 7 24.96 -14.59 3.94
N VAL A 8 24.58 -15.70 3.31
CA VAL A 8 25.18 -16.14 2.04
C VAL A 8 24.95 -15.11 0.93
N ALA A 9 23.71 -14.62 0.77
CA ALA A 9 23.39 -13.59 -0.22
C ALA A 9 24.13 -12.27 0.03
N ALA A 10 24.29 -11.86 1.30
CA ALA A 10 25.07 -10.68 1.68
C ALA A 10 26.55 -10.84 1.34
N TYR A 11 27.12 -12.04 1.53
CA TYR A 11 28.52 -12.32 1.23
C TYR A 11 28.79 -12.26 -0.29
N THR A 12 27.88 -12.78 -1.11
CA THR A 12 27.99 -12.71 -2.58
C THR A 12 27.88 -11.28 -3.11
N ARG A 13 27.00 -10.45 -2.53
CA ARG A 13 26.82 -9.04 -2.95
C ARG A 13 27.83 -8.06 -2.34
N ARG A 14 28.72 -8.49 -1.43
CA ARG A 14 29.65 -7.59 -0.72
C ARG A 14 30.54 -6.78 -1.67
N THR A 15 30.95 -7.38 -2.78
CA THR A 15 31.87 -6.76 -3.75
C THR A 15 31.14 -5.74 -4.61
N GLU A 16 29.92 -6.06 -5.07
CA GLU A 16 29.05 -5.11 -5.78
C GLU A 16 28.73 -3.89 -4.93
N VAL A 17 28.35 -4.11 -3.66
CA VAL A 17 28.05 -3.01 -2.71
C VAL A 17 29.32 -2.19 -2.41
N GLY A 18 30.49 -2.83 -2.37
CA GLY A 18 31.78 -2.17 -2.26
C GLY A 18 32.06 -1.23 -3.44
N ILE A 19 31.87 -1.72 -4.67
CA ILE A 19 32.03 -0.92 -5.90
C ILE A 19 31.02 0.23 -5.93
N MET A 20 29.75 -0.03 -5.60
CA MET A 20 28.70 0.99 -5.53
C MET A 20 29.04 2.11 -4.54
N ARG A 21 29.62 1.79 -3.37
CA ARG A 21 30.08 2.80 -2.41
C ARG A 21 31.27 3.61 -2.90
N LEU A 22 32.17 3.01 -3.68
CA LEU A 22 33.32 3.70 -4.29
C LEU A 22 32.89 4.75 -5.33
N VAL A 23 31.77 4.52 -6.04
CA VAL A 23 31.17 5.49 -6.98
C VAL A 23 30.19 6.46 -6.31
N GLY A 24 30.13 6.51 -4.96
CA GLY A 24 29.30 7.44 -4.21
C GLY A 24 27.81 7.09 -4.15
N ALA A 25 27.44 5.83 -4.45
CA ALA A 25 26.03 5.41 -4.37
C ALA A 25 25.50 5.56 -2.93
N SER A 26 24.41 6.30 -2.79
CA SER A 26 23.79 6.59 -1.50
C SER A 26 23.04 5.37 -0.97
N ARG A 27 22.91 5.27 0.37
CA ARG A 27 22.20 4.18 1.06
C ARG A 27 20.73 4.03 0.67
N TRP A 28 20.18 4.99 -0.09
CA TRP A 28 18.82 4.98 -0.61
C TRP A 28 18.62 3.91 -1.68
N TYR A 29 19.65 3.59 -2.47
CA TYR A 29 19.52 2.65 -3.59
C TYR A 29 19.18 1.22 -3.15
N THR A 30 19.65 0.81 -1.97
CA THR A 30 19.33 -0.50 -1.38
C THR A 30 18.00 -0.53 -0.64
N GLN A 31 17.40 0.62 -0.32
CA GLN A 31 16.19 0.72 0.51
C GLN A 31 14.92 1.07 -0.30
N LEU A 32 15.11 1.75 -1.43
CA LEU A 32 14.06 2.06 -2.40
C LEU A 32 13.19 0.87 -2.86
N PRO A 33 13.72 -0.34 -3.14
CA PRO A 33 12.87 -1.42 -3.67
C PRO A 33 11.73 -1.80 -2.71
N PHE A 34 11.99 -1.84 -1.41
CA PHE A 34 10.97 -2.17 -0.41
C PHE A 34 9.88 -1.08 -0.29
N LEU A 35 10.29 0.19 -0.35
CA LEU A 35 9.35 1.32 -0.31
C LEU A 35 8.41 1.28 -1.52
N VAL A 36 8.95 1.03 -2.71
CA VAL A 36 8.17 0.94 -3.95
C VAL A 36 7.23 -0.27 -3.91
N GLU A 37 7.70 -1.42 -3.44
CA GLU A 37 6.86 -2.63 -3.29
C GLU A 37 5.67 -2.36 -2.37
N ALA A 38 5.89 -1.71 -1.22
CA ALA A 38 4.82 -1.35 -0.29
C ALA A 38 3.79 -0.38 -0.91
N MET A 39 4.25 0.62 -1.66
CA MET A 39 3.36 1.58 -2.34
C MET A 39 2.56 0.91 -3.46
N VAL A 40 3.15 -0.02 -4.21
CA VAL A 40 2.46 -0.80 -5.24
C VAL A 40 1.42 -1.71 -4.61
N ALA A 41 1.76 -2.43 -3.54
CA ALA A 41 0.82 -3.27 -2.81
C ALA A 41 -0.37 -2.46 -2.27
N ALA A 42 -0.12 -1.27 -1.71
CA ALA A 42 -1.17 -0.37 -1.24
C ALA A 42 -2.06 0.13 -2.38
N THR A 43 -1.48 0.45 -3.53
CA THR A 43 -2.21 0.86 -4.74
C THR A 43 -3.18 -0.24 -5.17
N VAL A 44 -2.70 -1.48 -5.26
CA VAL A 44 -3.54 -2.64 -5.60
C VAL A 44 -4.64 -2.84 -4.55
N GLY A 45 -4.32 -2.73 -3.26
CA GLY A 45 -5.29 -2.83 -2.18
C GLY A 45 -6.41 -1.78 -2.27
N VAL A 46 -6.08 -0.53 -2.60
CA VAL A 46 -7.07 0.54 -2.83
C VAL A 46 -7.97 0.22 -4.01
N VAL A 47 -7.41 -0.24 -5.14
CA VAL A 47 -8.21 -0.63 -6.31
C VAL A 47 -9.19 -1.74 -5.94
N ILE A 48 -8.73 -2.76 -5.23
CA ILE A 48 -9.58 -3.85 -4.75
C ILE A 48 -10.68 -3.32 -3.81
N ALA A 49 -10.36 -2.40 -2.90
CA ALA A 49 -11.32 -1.81 -1.99
C ALA A 49 -12.42 -1.01 -2.72
N VAL A 50 -12.04 -0.19 -3.71
CA VAL A 50 -13.00 0.59 -4.51
C VAL A 50 -13.91 -0.32 -5.32
N VAL A 51 -13.36 -1.33 -6.00
CA VAL A 51 -14.16 -2.32 -6.73
C VAL A 51 -15.08 -3.08 -5.77
N GLY A 52 -14.57 -3.48 -4.60
CA GLY A 52 -15.34 -4.15 -3.56
C GLY A 52 -16.53 -3.31 -3.08
N LEU A 53 -16.33 -2.01 -2.85
CA LEU A 53 -17.41 -1.09 -2.46
C LEU A 53 -18.52 -1.03 -3.50
N ILE A 54 -18.16 -0.97 -4.80
CA ILE A 54 -19.12 -0.95 -5.91
C ILE A 54 -19.92 -2.27 -5.93
N VAL A 55 -19.25 -3.41 -5.83
CA VAL A 55 -19.90 -4.74 -5.87
C VAL A 55 -20.82 -4.95 -4.67
N VAL A 56 -20.34 -4.67 -3.45
CA VAL A 56 -21.13 -4.81 -2.22
C VAL A 56 -22.36 -3.90 -2.26
N ARG A 57 -22.22 -2.67 -2.76
CA ARG A 57 -23.33 -1.75 -2.94
C ARG A 57 -24.39 -2.31 -3.89
N ALA A 58 -23.96 -2.76 -5.07
CA ALA A 58 -24.86 -3.26 -6.11
C ALA A 58 -25.58 -4.56 -5.72
N TRP A 59 -24.90 -5.49 -5.03
CA TRP A 59 -25.45 -6.82 -4.78
C TRP A 59 -26.11 -6.97 -3.41
N PHE A 60 -25.66 -6.21 -2.40
CA PHE A 60 -26.10 -6.38 -1.02
C PHE A 60 -26.84 -5.17 -0.47
N LEU A 61 -26.25 -3.96 -0.59
CA LEU A 61 -26.81 -2.77 0.06
C LEU A 61 -28.12 -2.29 -0.58
N ASP A 62 -28.26 -2.36 -1.91
CA ASP A 62 -29.49 -1.95 -2.59
C ASP A 62 -30.70 -2.79 -2.13
N SER A 63 -30.51 -4.10 -1.98
CA SER A 63 -31.57 -5.02 -1.51
C SER A 63 -31.87 -4.84 -0.02
N ALA A 64 -30.83 -4.76 0.82
CA ALA A 64 -30.97 -4.71 2.27
C ALA A 64 -31.48 -3.36 2.81
N LEU A 65 -31.13 -2.25 2.14
CA LEU A 65 -31.44 -0.89 2.60
C LEU A 65 -32.60 -0.23 1.85
N SER A 66 -33.19 -0.91 0.87
CA SER A 66 -34.32 -0.41 0.05
C SER A 66 -35.47 0.18 0.88
N GLN A 67 -35.91 -0.51 1.94
CA GLN A 67 -36.99 -0.04 2.83
C GLN A 67 -36.62 1.22 3.62
N PHE A 68 -35.37 1.34 4.05
CA PHE A 68 -34.88 2.47 4.84
C PHE A 68 -34.68 3.72 3.97
N TYR A 69 -34.28 3.53 2.71
CA TYR A 69 -34.19 4.61 1.73
C TYR A 69 -35.58 5.15 1.35
N GLN A 70 -36.59 4.29 1.18
CA GLN A 70 -37.96 4.74 0.89
C GLN A 70 -38.60 5.50 2.06
N ALA A 71 -38.29 5.10 3.30
CA ALA A 71 -38.72 5.80 4.51
C ALA A 71 -37.91 7.06 4.82
N ASN A 72 -36.92 7.43 3.98
CA ASN A 72 -36.04 8.59 4.14
C ASN A 72 -35.29 8.63 5.50
N LEU A 73 -35.07 7.46 6.11
CA LEU A 73 -34.41 7.30 7.41
C LEU A 73 -32.88 7.37 7.29
N ILE A 74 -32.34 7.08 6.10
CA ILE A 74 -30.90 7.01 5.82
C ILE A 74 -30.61 7.69 4.48
N ALA A 75 -29.52 8.45 4.41
CA ALA A 75 -29.04 9.06 3.18
C ALA A 75 -28.61 7.97 2.17
N ARG A 76 -29.10 8.04 0.93
CA ARG A 76 -28.73 7.10 -0.13
C ARG A 76 -27.30 7.37 -0.59
N ILE A 77 -26.45 6.35 -0.48
CA ILE A 77 -25.08 6.39 -1.02
C ILE A 77 -25.12 6.05 -2.51
N ASP A 78 -24.66 6.98 -3.34
CA ASP A 78 -24.60 6.79 -4.79
C ASP A 78 -23.20 6.39 -5.28
N TYR A 79 -23.11 5.95 -6.53
CA TYR A 79 -21.83 5.65 -7.17
C TYR A 79 -20.92 6.89 -7.25
N ALA A 80 -21.52 8.08 -7.34
CA ALA A 80 -20.78 9.33 -7.30
C ALA A 80 -20.02 9.50 -5.97
N ASP A 81 -20.63 9.13 -4.83
CA ASP A 81 -19.98 9.25 -3.52
C ASP A 81 -18.75 8.35 -3.41
N ILE A 82 -18.86 7.12 -3.94
CA ILE A 82 -17.75 6.17 -4.01
C ILE A 82 -16.62 6.73 -4.90
N LEU A 83 -16.98 7.30 -6.05
CA LEU A 83 -16.00 7.90 -6.96
C LEU A 83 -15.32 9.12 -6.32
N TYR A 84 -16.07 9.96 -5.60
CA TYR A 84 -15.55 11.15 -4.91
C TYR A 84 -14.57 10.80 -3.79
N ILE A 85 -14.83 9.73 -3.03
CA ILE A 85 -13.95 9.35 -1.92
C ILE A 85 -12.72 8.54 -2.39
N SER A 86 -12.81 7.90 -3.56
CA SER A 86 -11.74 7.04 -4.10
C SER A 86 -10.34 7.71 -4.20
N PRO A 87 -10.18 8.99 -4.60
CA PRO A 87 -8.86 9.61 -4.70
C PRO A 87 -8.29 9.91 -3.32
N VAL A 88 -9.14 10.27 -2.36
CA VAL A 88 -8.74 10.47 -0.96
C VAL A 88 -8.29 9.15 -0.36
N LEU A 89 -9.04 8.07 -0.58
CA LEU A 89 -8.69 6.72 -0.14
C LEU A 89 -7.34 6.28 -0.71
N PHE A 90 -7.10 6.56 -2.00
CA PHE A 90 -5.84 6.29 -2.67
C PHE A 90 -4.68 7.07 -2.05
N LEU A 91 -4.82 8.39 -1.91
CA LEU A 91 -3.78 9.24 -1.35
C LEU A 91 -3.44 8.83 0.08
N VAL A 92 -4.44 8.60 0.93
CA VAL A 92 -4.23 8.19 2.32
C VAL A 92 -3.61 6.79 2.38
N GLY A 93 -4.10 5.83 1.60
CA GLY A 93 -3.58 4.47 1.58
C GLY A 93 -2.12 4.40 1.13
N VAL A 94 -1.78 5.06 0.03
CA VAL A 94 -0.41 5.12 -0.49
C VAL A 94 0.51 5.91 0.45
N ALA A 95 0.04 7.05 1.01
CA ALA A 95 0.82 7.83 1.96
C ALA A 95 1.14 7.04 3.23
N MET A 96 0.15 6.32 3.79
CA MET A 96 0.34 5.49 4.97
C MET A 96 1.30 4.32 4.70
N ALA A 97 1.18 3.65 3.55
CA ALA A 97 2.11 2.60 3.15
C ALA A 97 3.54 3.13 2.96
N GLY A 98 3.70 4.29 2.33
CA GLY A 98 5.00 4.95 2.19
C GLY A 98 5.61 5.34 3.54
N LEU A 99 4.81 5.95 4.42
CA LEU A 99 5.24 6.34 5.77
C LEU A 99 5.67 5.14 6.61
N THR A 100 4.87 4.08 6.61
CA THR A 100 5.17 2.85 7.39
C THR A 100 6.40 2.13 6.85
N ALA A 101 6.54 2.00 5.52
CA ALA A 101 7.72 1.39 4.91
C ALA A 101 8.99 2.22 5.19
N TYR A 102 8.89 3.55 5.08
CA TYR A 102 9.98 4.46 5.43
C TYR A 102 10.38 4.37 6.90
N ALA A 103 9.40 4.37 7.81
CA ALA A 103 9.64 4.23 9.25
C ALA A 103 10.33 2.89 9.57
N THR A 104 9.87 1.79 8.98
CA THR A 104 10.46 0.45 9.15
C THR A 104 11.91 0.41 8.69
N LEU A 105 12.20 0.96 7.50
CA LEU A 105 13.56 1.07 6.96
C LEU A 105 14.48 1.86 7.90
N ARG A 106 14.01 3.01 8.39
CA ARG A 106 14.79 3.89 9.27
C ARG A 106 15.11 3.26 10.62
N VAL A 107 14.21 2.43 11.14
CA VAL A 107 14.41 1.68 12.40
C VAL A 107 15.37 0.51 12.20
N TYR A 108 15.24 -0.25 11.11
CA TYR A 108 16.03 -1.47 10.90
C TYR A 108 17.47 -1.21 10.42
N VAL A 109 17.68 -0.18 9.58
CA VAL A 109 19.02 0.19 9.06
C VAL A 109 19.88 0.91 10.10
N ARG A 110 19.30 1.30 11.25
CA ARG A 110 20.04 1.86 12.39
C ARG A 110 20.67 0.80 13.30
N ARG A 111 20.51 -0.50 13.01
CA ARG A 111 21.29 -1.59 13.60
C ARG A 111 22.24 -2.17 12.55
#